data_AF-A0A958J1Q9-F1
#
_entry.id   AF-A0A958J1Q9-F1
#
_cell.length_a   1.000
_cell.length_b   1.000
_cell.length_c   1.000
_cell.angle_alpha   90.00
_cell.angle_beta   90.00
_cell.angle_gamma   90.00
#
_symmetry.space_group_name_H-M   'P 1'
#
loop_
_entity.id
_entity.type
_entity.pdbx_description
1 polymer ?
#
loop_
_entity_poly.entity_id
_entity_poly.type
_entity_poly.pdbx_seq_one_letter_code
_entity_poly.pdbx_strand_id
1 'polypeptide(L)'
;MKFSKLSYFFFFGLFVIIVGCISCQKQLSSHHELWDSLSPDEQRARIVSDSRTIRRKYAKDCSTFVANVYLKNGFQFFEGARQRNIRGNGVKLIFDFVKRDGMVFDNRLPKPGDLVFFSNTYDRNRDRKLNDDLTHIGIVVDIEPKGVVRFIHVIRDRPIESVLSLNTPNRPRNADQIINDYLRRKTFRDAPGTPYLSGQLFFAFGSLFQNPQDPVDLTDG
;
A
#
# COMPACT_ATOMS: atom_id res chain seq x y z
N MET A 1 50.00 -42.19 38.33
CA MET A 1 48.64 -42.47 37.79
C MET A 1 47.64 -42.06 38.87
N LYS A 2 46.69 -41.14 38.74
CA LYS A 2 45.89 -40.67 37.60
C LYS A 2 45.62 -39.16 37.74
N PHE A 3 45.71 -38.42 36.63
CA PHE A 3 45.18 -37.06 36.50
C PHE A 3 43.67 -37.12 36.26
N SER A 4 42.88 -36.41 37.06
CA SER A 4 41.45 -36.17 36.80
C SER A 4 41.29 -35.05 35.77
N LYS A 5 40.73 -35.37 34.60
CA LYS A 5 40.31 -34.39 33.59
C LYS A 5 38.96 -33.79 34.01
N LEU A 6 38.92 -32.46 34.18
CA LEU A 6 37.70 -31.68 34.32
C LEU A 6 37.26 -31.22 32.92
N SER A 7 36.14 -31.75 32.44
CA SER A 7 35.53 -31.39 31.16
C SER A 7 34.99 -29.97 31.20
N TYR A 8 35.61 -29.05 30.46
CA TYR A 8 35.00 -27.78 30.07
C TYR A 8 34.04 -28.04 28.90
N PHE A 9 32.76 -28.21 29.19
CA PHE A 9 31.69 -28.25 28.19
C PHE A 9 31.04 -26.88 28.08
N PHE A 10 31.16 -26.28 26.88
CA PHE A 10 30.16 -25.43 26.22
C PHE A 10 29.48 -24.33 27.05
N PHE A 11 30.01 -23.11 26.99
CA PHE A 11 29.27 -21.87 27.29
C PHE A 11 29.42 -20.85 26.15
N PHE A 12 29.12 -21.27 24.91
CA PHE A 12 29.21 -20.40 23.71
C PHE A 12 27.88 -20.27 22.94
N GLY A 13 26.75 -20.52 23.61
CA GLY A 13 25.43 -20.60 22.97
C GLY A 13 24.43 -19.48 23.25
N LEU A 14 24.68 -18.58 24.22
CA LEU A 14 23.67 -17.60 24.67
C LEU A 14 23.95 -16.15 24.24
N PHE A 15 25.17 -15.84 23.77
CA PHE A 15 25.56 -14.45 23.44
C PHE A 15 25.13 -14.00 22.03
N VAL A 16 24.89 -14.94 21.10
CA VAL A 16 24.62 -14.62 19.69
C VAL A 16 23.16 -14.20 19.44
N ILE A 17 22.22 -14.62 20.28
CA ILE A 17 20.79 -14.31 20.09
C ILE A 17 20.46 -12.86 20.51
N ILE A 18 21.18 -12.33 21.52
CA ILE A 18 20.92 -10.99 22.06
C ILE A 18 21.43 -9.89 21.10
N VAL A 19 22.58 -10.10 20.45
CA VAL A 19 23.15 -9.13 19.50
C VAL A 19 22.27 -8.95 18.26
N GLY A 20 21.61 -10.01 17.79
CA GLY A 20 20.68 -9.94 16.65
C GLY A 20 19.43 -9.10 16.93
N CYS A 21 18.85 -9.20 18.14
CA CYS A 21 17.72 -8.37 18.55
C CYS A 21 18.11 -6.90 18.71
N ILE A 22 19.25 -6.61 19.35
CA ILE A 22 19.70 -5.22 19.60
C ILE A 22 20.02 -4.50 18.27
N SER A 23 20.64 -5.17 17.30
CA SER A 23 20.94 -4.58 15.99
C SER A 23 19.69 -4.29 15.16
N CYS A 24 18.68 -5.16 15.21
CA CYS A 24 17.40 -4.93 14.53
C CYS A 24 16.62 -3.76 15.15
N GLN A 25 16.64 -3.66 16.49
CA GLN A 25 15.97 -2.59 17.22
C GLN A 25 16.64 -1.22 16.99
N LYS A 26 17.98 -1.16 17.01
CA LYS A 26 18.75 0.06 16.68
C LYS A 26 18.56 0.52 15.24
N GLN A 27 18.40 -0.42 14.30
CA GLN A 27 18.16 -0.07 12.90
C GLN A 27 16.72 0.43 12.67
N LEU A 28 15.72 -0.11 13.37
CA LEU A 28 14.36 0.44 13.32
C LEU A 28 14.28 1.85 13.93
N SER A 29 14.96 2.11 15.05
CA SER A 29 14.92 3.40 15.73
C SER A 29 15.60 4.51 14.92
N SER A 30 16.76 4.24 14.30
CA SER A 30 17.45 5.23 13.46
C SER A 30 16.72 5.53 12.16
N HIS A 31 16.00 4.54 11.59
CA HIS A 31 15.15 4.76 10.42
C HIS A 31 13.92 5.62 10.75
N HIS A 32 13.37 5.51 11.97
CA HIS A 32 12.25 6.34 12.42
C HIS A 32 12.69 7.80 12.64
N GLU A 33 13.82 8.02 13.31
CA GLU A 33 14.39 9.37 13.50
C GLU A 33 14.70 10.08 12.17
N LEU A 34 15.17 9.33 11.15
CA LEU A 34 15.39 9.87 9.82
C LEU A 34 14.06 10.26 9.15
N TRP A 35 13.04 9.43 9.26
CA TRP A 35 11.74 9.67 8.64
C TRP A 35 11.03 10.90 9.20
N ASP A 36 11.05 11.06 10.52
CA ASP A 36 10.43 12.19 11.23
C ASP A 36 11.12 13.53 10.93
N SER A 37 12.38 13.49 10.48
CA SER A 37 13.15 14.69 10.10
C SER A 37 12.85 15.19 8.68
N LEU A 38 12.21 14.38 7.84
CA LEU A 38 11.90 14.72 6.45
C LEU A 38 10.63 15.57 6.37
N SER A 39 10.63 16.55 5.48
CA SER A 39 9.39 17.27 5.12
C SER A 39 8.37 16.31 4.47
N PRO A 40 7.06 16.62 4.51
CA PRO A 40 6.05 15.79 3.86
C PRO A 40 6.33 15.54 2.37
N ASP A 41 6.91 16.51 1.65
CA ASP A 41 7.22 16.36 0.23
C ASP A 41 8.40 15.40 0.00
N GLU A 42 9.43 15.43 0.86
CA GLU A 42 10.54 14.47 0.83
C GLU A 42 10.07 13.06 1.18
N GLN A 43 9.20 12.93 2.19
CA GLN A 43 8.58 11.68 2.58
C GLN A 43 7.79 11.07 1.40
N ARG A 44 6.97 11.88 0.73
CA ARG A 44 6.22 11.49 -0.47
C ARG A 44 7.13 11.06 -1.61
N ALA A 45 8.16 11.86 -1.91
CA ALA A 45 9.14 11.55 -2.95
C ALA A 45 9.85 10.22 -2.70
N ARG A 46 10.15 9.90 -1.43
CA ARG A 46 10.75 8.62 -1.03
C ARG A 46 9.81 7.44 -1.29
N ILE A 47 8.53 7.56 -0.92
CA ILE A 47 7.51 6.52 -1.24
C ILE A 47 7.41 6.28 -2.75
N VAL A 48 7.35 7.36 -3.54
CA VAL A 48 7.26 7.25 -4.99
C VAL A 48 8.50 6.56 -5.56
N SER A 49 9.69 6.95 -5.11
CA SER A 49 10.95 6.31 -5.52
C SER A 49 11.01 4.83 -5.13
N ASP A 50 10.61 4.49 -3.91
CA ASP A 50 10.57 3.11 -3.43
C ASP A 50 9.57 2.25 -4.21
N SER A 51 8.43 2.82 -4.60
CA SER A 51 7.41 2.13 -5.39
C SER A 51 7.90 1.72 -6.79
N ARG A 52 8.79 2.53 -7.39
CA ARG A 52 9.39 2.26 -8.71
C ARG A 52 10.55 1.27 -8.64
N THR A 53 11.22 1.16 -7.50
CA THR A 53 12.47 0.38 -7.34
C THR A 53 12.29 -0.93 -6.55
N ILE A 54 11.11 -1.17 -5.97
CA ILE A 54 10.88 -2.37 -5.18
C ILE A 54 11.01 -3.65 -6.02
N ARG A 55 11.74 -4.63 -5.46
CA ARG A 55 12.01 -5.90 -6.15
C ARG A 55 10.75 -6.77 -6.16
N ARG A 56 10.52 -7.47 -7.28
CA ARG A 56 9.40 -8.42 -7.48
C ARG A 56 9.15 -9.38 -6.32
N LYS A 57 10.19 -9.90 -5.65
CA LYS A 57 10.03 -10.83 -4.51
C LYS A 57 9.25 -10.24 -3.32
N TYR A 58 9.15 -8.91 -3.24
CA TYR A 58 8.40 -8.17 -2.21
C TYR A 58 7.05 -7.65 -2.72
N ALA A 59 6.61 -8.11 -3.90
CA ALA A 59 5.44 -7.60 -4.61
C ALA A 59 4.52 -8.76 -5.03
N LYS A 60 4.19 -9.67 -4.10
CA LYS A 60 3.39 -10.89 -4.36
C LYS A 60 1.92 -10.61 -4.69
N ASP A 61 1.39 -9.51 -4.16
CA ASP A 61 0.07 -8.98 -4.46
C ASP A 61 0.09 -7.46 -4.26
N CYS A 62 -1.01 -6.78 -4.60
CA CYS A 62 -1.10 -5.33 -4.51
C CYS A 62 -0.95 -4.82 -3.06
N SER A 63 -1.56 -5.48 -2.08
CA SER A 63 -1.48 -5.07 -0.67
C SER A 63 -0.10 -5.32 -0.07
N THR A 64 0.53 -6.46 -0.37
CA THR A 64 1.90 -6.79 0.05
C THR A 64 2.91 -5.84 -0.57
N PHE A 65 2.71 -5.45 -1.84
CA PHE A 65 3.53 -4.43 -2.49
C PHE A 65 3.45 -3.09 -1.76
N VAL A 66 2.25 -2.57 -1.54
CA VAL A 66 2.06 -1.30 -0.83
C VAL A 66 2.66 -1.37 0.57
N ALA A 67 2.36 -2.43 1.32
CA ALA A 67 2.90 -2.61 2.67
C ALA A 67 4.43 -2.62 2.69
N ASN A 68 5.09 -3.29 1.73
CA ASN A 68 6.56 -3.33 1.70
C ASN A 68 7.20 -2.01 1.24
N VAL A 69 6.54 -1.22 0.40
CA VAL A 69 7.01 0.13 0.06
C VAL A 69 6.98 1.02 1.31
N TYR A 70 5.87 1.01 2.04
CA TYR A 70 5.70 1.83 3.23
C TYR A 70 6.51 1.32 4.44
N LEU A 71 6.77 0.01 4.55
CA LEU A 71 7.59 -0.57 5.60
C LEU A 71 9.03 -0.05 5.60
N LYS A 72 9.61 0.21 4.41
CA LYS A 72 10.94 0.86 4.29
C LYS A 72 11.01 2.26 4.91
N ASN A 73 9.84 2.82 5.20
CA ASN A 73 9.61 4.15 5.72
C ASN A 73 8.94 4.09 7.11
N GLY A 74 8.97 2.94 7.78
CA GLY A 74 8.55 2.79 9.18
C GLY A 74 7.07 2.42 9.39
N PHE A 75 6.23 2.45 8.35
CA PHE A 75 4.82 2.11 8.50
C PHE A 75 4.59 0.59 8.51
N GLN A 76 3.96 0.09 9.58
CA GLN A 76 3.71 -1.33 9.77
C GLN A 76 2.21 -1.67 9.67
N PHE A 77 1.64 -1.61 8.46
CA PHE A 77 0.19 -1.80 8.24
C PHE A 77 -0.38 -3.10 8.82
N PHE A 78 0.40 -4.19 8.84
CA PHE A 78 -0.08 -5.51 9.25
C PHE A 78 0.30 -5.91 10.68
N GLU A 79 1.11 -5.12 11.38
CA GLU A 79 1.63 -5.52 12.70
C GLU A 79 0.49 -5.71 13.71
N GLY A 80 -0.39 -4.70 13.85
CA GLY A 80 -1.53 -4.76 14.76
C GLY A 80 -2.57 -5.82 14.42
N ALA A 81 -2.72 -6.17 13.13
CA ALA A 81 -3.60 -7.25 12.69
C ALA A 81 -2.99 -8.63 13.01
N ARG A 82 -1.67 -8.79 12.80
CA ARG A 82 -0.93 -10.01 13.13
C ARG A 82 -0.95 -10.29 14.62
N GLN A 83 -0.68 -9.29 15.45
CA GLN A 83 -0.70 -9.40 16.92
C GLN A 83 -2.06 -9.84 17.45
N ARG A 84 -3.15 -9.37 16.83
CA ARG A 84 -4.54 -9.70 17.22
C ARG A 84 -5.13 -10.88 16.47
N ASN A 85 -4.33 -11.59 15.67
CA ASN A 85 -4.75 -12.69 14.80
C ASN A 85 -5.98 -12.36 13.91
N ILE A 86 -6.10 -11.09 13.50
CA ILE A 86 -7.17 -10.63 12.62
C ILE A 86 -6.87 -11.14 11.21
N ARG A 87 -7.75 -11.99 10.70
CA ARG A 87 -7.73 -12.47 9.31
C ARG A 87 -8.57 -11.53 8.46
N GLY A 88 -8.03 -11.08 7.33
CA GLY A 88 -8.75 -10.16 6.45
C GLY A 88 -8.02 -9.91 5.13
N ASN A 89 -8.72 -9.26 4.21
CA ASN A 89 -8.15 -8.75 2.98
C ASN A 89 -7.08 -7.69 3.28
N GLY A 90 -5.85 -7.86 2.79
CA GLY A 90 -4.74 -6.94 3.05
C GLY A 90 -5.04 -5.49 2.65
N VAL A 91 -5.81 -5.28 1.57
CA VAL A 91 -6.25 -3.94 1.16
C VAL A 91 -7.13 -3.29 2.23
N LYS A 92 -8.06 -4.06 2.83
CA LYS A 92 -8.90 -3.56 3.91
C LYS A 92 -8.09 -3.23 5.17
N LEU A 93 -7.09 -4.02 5.51
CA LEU A 93 -6.19 -3.73 6.63
C LEU A 93 -5.44 -2.41 6.43
N ILE A 94 -4.94 -2.17 5.21
CA ILE A 94 -4.28 -0.90 4.87
C ILE A 94 -5.28 0.26 4.93
N PHE A 95 -6.47 0.09 4.36
CA PHE A 95 -7.51 1.11 4.41
C PHE A 95 -7.90 1.49 5.85
N ASP A 96 -8.13 0.50 6.71
CA ASP A 96 -8.48 0.71 8.11
C ASP A 96 -7.34 1.40 8.87
N PHE A 97 -6.08 1.10 8.54
CA PHE A 97 -4.91 1.82 9.08
C PHE A 97 -4.91 3.28 8.64
N VAL A 98 -5.08 3.57 7.34
CA VAL A 98 -5.09 4.94 6.82
C VAL A 98 -6.27 5.74 7.36
N LYS A 99 -7.43 5.10 7.56
CA LYS A 99 -8.58 5.74 8.19
C LYS A 99 -8.30 6.14 9.65
N ARG A 100 -7.48 5.37 10.37
CA ARG A 100 -7.15 5.62 11.78
C ARG A 100 -6.02 6.64 11.95
N ASP A 101 -4.94 6.47 11.19
CA ASP A 101 -3.67 7.19 11.39
C ASP A 101 -3.39 8.22 10.28
N GLY A 102 -4.34 8.42 9.39
CA GLY A 102 -4.25 9.32 8.25
C GLY A 102 -5.62 9.86 7.88
N MET A 103 -5.86 10.05 6.58
CA MET A 103 -7.16 10.48 6.07
C MET A 103 -7.51 9.71 4.81
N VAL A 104 -8.80 9.40 4.68
CA VAL A 104 -9.44 8.86 3.48
C VAL A 104 -10.29 9.97 2.87
N PHE A 105 -10.23 10.15 1.55
CA PHE A 105 -10.96 11.21 0.86
C PHE A 105 -11.26 10.82 -0.59
N ASP A 106 -12.29 11.41 -1.17
CA ASP A 106 -12.70 11.21 -2.58
C ASP A 106 -13.10 12.52 -3.28
N ASN A 107 -13.16 13.63 -2.54
CA ASN A 107 -13.65 14.93 -2.97
C ASN A 107 -12.57 15.86 -3.55
N ARG A 108 -11.31 15.40 -3.65
CA ARG A 108 -10.18 16.17 -4.17
C ARG A 108 -9.13 15.29 -4.84
N LEU A 109 -8.25 15.93 -5.63
CA LEU A 109 -7.11 15.23 -6.22
C LEU A 109 -6.12 14.78 -5.13
N PRO A 110 -5.51 13.60 -5.28
CA PRO A 110 -4.45 13.13 -4.41
C PRO A 110 -3.13 13.84 -4.73
N LYS A 111 -2.14 13.66 -3.87
CA LYS A 111 -0.74 14.02 -4.11
C LYS A 111 0.08 12.76 -4.37
N PRO A 112 1.22 12.85 -5.09
CA PRO A 112 2.17 11.75 -5.14
C PRO A 112 2.52 11.21 -3.74
N GLY A 113 2.63 9.89 -3.63
CA GLY A 113 2.77 9.19 -2.36
C GLY A 113 1.46 8.91 -1.62
N ASP A 114 0.30 9.39 -2.08
CA ASP A 114 -0.99 8.93 -1.58
C ASP A 114 -1.34 7.53 -2.11
N LEU A 115 -2.32 6.89 -1.48
CA LEU A 115 -2.88 5.62 -1.91
C LEU A 115 -4.16 5.84 -2.73
N VAL A 116 -4.42 4.93 -3.65
CA VAL A 116 -5.70 4.82 -4.35
C VAL A 116 -6.29 3.43 -4.12
N PHE A 117 -7.54 3.39 -3.70
CA PHE A 117 -8.29 2.17 -3.41
C PHE A 117 -9.35 1.95 -4.47
N PHE A 118 -9.58 0.68 -4.81
CA PHE A 118 -10.59 0.27 -5.77
C PHE A 118 -11.43 -0.87 -5.22
N SER A 119 -12.70 -0.91 -5.62
CA SER A 119 -13.66 -1.98 -5.35
C SER A 119 -13.96 -2.77 -6.62
N ASN A 120 -14.49 -3.99 -6.46
CA ASN A 120 -15.02 -4.81 -7.55
C ASN A 120 -14.03 -5.12 -8.70
N THR A 121 -12.72 -5.07 -8.47
CA THR A 121 -11.70 -5.42 -9.48
C THR A 121 -11.63 -6.93 -9.76
N TYR A 122 -12.14 -7.75 -8.85
CA TYR A 122 -12.43 -9.17 -9.03
C TYR A 122 -13.55 -9.58 -8.07
N ASP A 123 -14.19 -10.72 -8.35
CA ASP A 123 -15.19 -11.35 -7.48
C ASP A 123 -14.47 -12.11 -6.35
N ARG A 124 -14.32 -11.44 -5.20
CA ARG A 124 -13.53 -11.93 -4.06
C ARG A 124 -14.35 -12.90 -3.23
N ASN A 125 -15.62 -12.60 -2.97
CA ASN A 125 -16.52 -13.44 -2.18
C ASN A 125 -17.10 -14.62 -2.99
N ARG A 126 -16.95 -14.61 -4.32
CA ARG A 126 -17.41 -15.65 -5.28
C ARG A 126 -18.92 -15.74 -5.42
N ASP A 127 -19.65 -14.67 -5.13
CA ASP A 127 -21.10 -14.60 -5.26
C ASP A 127 -21.56 -14.04 -6.63
N ARG A 128 -20.59 -13.65 -7.47
CA ARG A 128 -20.77 -13.07 -8.82
C ARG A 128 -21.50 -11.72 -8.85
N LYS A 129 -21.57 -11.01 -7.72
CA LYS A 129 -22.11 -9.67 -7.63
C LYS A 129 -20.99 -8.64 -7.62
N LEU A 130 -21.37 -7.38 -7.80
CA LEU A 130 -20.48 -6.22 -7.69
C LEU A 130 -20.63 -5.60 -6.30
N ASN A 131 -20.29 -6.37 -5.27
CA ASN A 131 -20.43 -6.01 -3.86
C ASN A 131 -19.15 -6.30 -3.04
N ASP A 132 -18.01 -6.36 -3.71
CA ASP A 132 -16.73 -6.57 -3.06
C ASP A 132 -15.97 -5.25 -2.93
N ASP A 133 -16.00 -4.69 -1.72
CA ASP A 133 -15.26 -3.48 -1.42
C ASP A 133 -13.77 -3.74 -1.18
N LEU A 134 -12.96 -2.72 -1.52
CA LEU A 134 -11.54 -2.66 -1.22
C LEU A 134 -10.78 -3.85 -1.83
N THR A 135 -11.06 -4.21 -3.08
CA THR A 135 -10.44 -5.38 -3.73
C THR A 135 -9.04 -5.10 -4.26
N HIS A 136 -8.66 -3.83 -4.46
CA HIS A 136 -7.37 -3.49 -5.04
C HIS A 136 -6.85 -2.14 -4.57
N ILE A 137 -5.54 -1.96 -4.68
CA ILE A 137 -4.83 -0.78 -4.18
C ILE A 137 -3.63 -0.44 -5.06
N GLY A 138 -3.29 0.84 -5.13
CA GLY A 138 -2.07 1.36 -5.76
C GLY A 138 -1.51 2.57 -5.01
N ILE A 139 -0.31 2.99 -5.41
CA ILE A 139 0.38 4.19 -4.91
C ILE A 139 0.34 5.24 -6.00
N VAL A 140 -0.18 6.43 -5.71
CA VAL A 140 -0.16 7.58 -6.61
C VAL A 140 1.28 8.04 -6.80
N VAL A 141 1.72 8.17 -8.05
CA VAL A 141 3.10 8.56 -8.39
C VAL A 141 3.18 9.88 -9.14
N ASP A 142 2.09 10.33 -9.75
CA ASP A 142 2.02 11.61 -10.46
C ASP A 142 0.56 12.04 -10.70
N ILE A 143 0.35 13.33 -10.95
CA ILE A 143 -0.92 13.92 -11.37
C ILE A 143 -0.67 14.68 -12.67
N GLU A 144 -1.15 14.13 -13.78
CA GLU A 144 -1.07 14.78 -15.08
C GLU A 144 -1.99 16.01 -15.18
N PRO A 145 -1.75 16.90 -16.15
CA PRO A 145 -2.69 17.96 -16.50
C PRO A 145 -4.12 17.43 -16.67
N LYS A 146 -5.11 18.24 -16.24
CA LYS A 146 -6.54 17.87 -16.23
C LYS A 146 -6.91 16.78 -15.21
N GLY A 147 -6.03 16.47 -14.26
CA GLY A 147 -6.33 15.64 -13.10
C GLY A 147 -6.35 14.14 -13.38
N VAL A 148 -5.60 13.68 -14.41
CA VAL A 148 -5.39 12.25 -14.63
C VAL A 148 -4.34 11.76 -13.64
N VAL A 149 -4.72 10.83 -12.76
CA VAL A 149 -3.88 10.29 -11.71
C VAL A 149 -3.09 9.12 -12.26
N ARG A 150 -1.75 9.18 -12.16
CA ARG A 150 -0.87 8.02 -12.38
C ARG A 150 -0.63 7.31 -11.07
N PHE A 151 -0.75 5.99 -11.08
CA PHE A 151 -0.48 5.16 -9.92
C PHE A 151 0.27 3.89 -10.30
N ILE A 152 1.07 3.38 -9.36
CA ILE A 152 1.74 2.08 -9.47
C ILE A 152 1.00 1.07 -8.63
N HIS A 153 0.79 -0.10 -9.21
CA HIS A 153 0.22 -1.25 -8.52
C HIS A 153 0.81 -2.55 -9.06
N VAL A 154 0.48 -3.66 -8.42
CA VAL A 154 0.90 -4.98 -8.86
C VAL A 154 -0.22 -5.69 -9.60
N ILE A 155 0.10 -6.23 -10.77
CA ILE A 155 -0.67 -7.28 -11.45
C ILE A 155 0.26 -8.47 -11.66
N ARG A 156 -0.14 -9.68 -11.22
CA ARG A 156 0.64 -10.93 -11.42
C ARG A 156 2.12 -10.78 -11.05
N ASP A 157 2.40 -10.30 -9.85
CA ASP A 157 3.75 -10.05 -9.33
C ASP A 157 4.59 -9.02 -10.11
N ARG A 158 3.97 -8.15 -10.92
CA ARG A 158 4.68 -7.10 -11.65
C ARG A 158 4.15 -5.73 -11.25
N PRO A 159 5.00 -4.84 -10.71
CA PRO A 159 4.69 -3.43 -10.62
C PRO A 159 4.49 -2.86 -12.03
N ILE A 160 3.38 -2.18 -12.24
CA ILE A 160 3.05 -1.47 -13.47
C ILE A 160 2.49 -0.11 -13.12
N GLU A 161 2.71 0.89 -13.99
CA GLU A 161 2.01 2.17 -13.90
C GLU A 161 0.67 2.07 -14.64
N SER A 162 -0.35 2.74 -14.12
CA SER A 162 -1.68 2.85 -14.72
C SER A 162 -2.27 4.23 -14.45
N VAL A 163 -3.30 4.58 -15.20
CA VAL A 163 -3.98 5.88 -15.12
C VAL A 163 -5.43 5.77 -14.68
N LEU A 164 -5.90 6.83 -14.01
CA LEU A 164 -7.24 7.00 -13.49
C LEU A 164 -7.70 8.45 -13.73
N SER A 165 -8.91 8.64 -14.26
CA SER A 165 -9.55 9.93 -14.38
C SER A 165 -10.97 9.89 -13.83
N LEU A 166 -11.19 10.61 -12.72
CA LEU A 166 -12.52 10.77 -12.12
C LEU A 166 -13.41 11.76 -12.86
N ASN A 167 -12.84 12.60 -13.73
CA ASN A 167 -13.61 13.51 -14.59
C ASN A 167 -14.39 12.76 -15.68
N THR A 168 -13.89 11.58 -16.10
CA THR A 168 -14.49 10.80 -17.19
C THR A 168 -14.39 9.29 -16.90
N PRO A 169 -15.02 8.81 -15.79
CA PRO A 169 -14.75 7.48 -15.24
C PRO A 169 -15.15 6.35 -16.19
N ASN A 170 -16.15 6.57 -17.06
CA ASN A 170 -16.68 5.58 -17.99
C ASN A 170 -15.94 5.53 -19.34
N ARG A 171 -14.82 6.26 -19.52
CA ARG A 171 -14.08 6.30 -20.78
C ARG A 171 -12.64 5.81 -20.60
N PRO A 172 -12.15 4.86 -21.41
CA PRO A 172 -10.75 4.42 -21.34
C PRO A 172 -9.80 5.46 -21.94
N ARG A 173 -10.28 6.25 -22.91
CA ARG A 173 -9.49 7.21 -23.67
C ARG A 173 -10.21 8.56 -23.84
N ASN A 174 -9.43 9.62 -23.94
CA ASN A 174 -9.84 10.93 -24.39
C ASN A 174 -8.93 11.35 -25.56
N ALA A 175 -9.49 11.41 -26.77
CA ALA A 175 -8.71 11.39 -28.01
C ALA A 175 -7.68 10.24 -27.97
N ASP A 176 -6.40 10.52 -28.15
CA ASP A 176 -5.34 9.51 -28.17
C ASP A 176 -4.78 9.16 -26.77
N GLN A 177 -5.10 9.96 -25.74
CA GLN A 177 -4.62 9.77 -24.38
C GLN A 177 -5.43 8.67 -23.67
N ILE A 178 -4.74 7.68 -23.09
CA ILE A 178 -5.36 6.76 -22.12
C ILE A 178 -5.59 7.54 -20.83
N ILE A 179 -6.82 7.47 -20.30
CA ILE A 179 -7.23 8.21 -19.10
C ILE A 179 -7.79 7.29 -18.02
N ASN A 180 -8.19 6.06 -18.37
CA ASN A 180 -8.54 5.02 -17.42
C ASN A 180 -8.07 3.65 -17.95
N ASP A 181 -7.18 2.98 -17.21
CA ASP A 181 -6.79 1.61 -17.49
C ASP A 181 -7.82 0.58 -17.03
N TYR A 182 -7.76 -0.62 -17.59
CA TYR A 182 -8.60 -1.74 -17.19
C TYR A 182 -8.04 -2.41 -15.93
N LEU A 183 -8.80 -2.41 -14.83
CA LEU A 183 -8.43 -3.09 -13.59
C LEU A 183 -9.18 -4.40 -13.34
N ARG A 184 -10.32 -4.61 -14.01
CA ARG A 184 -11.05 -5.89 -13.98
C ARG A 184 -10.91 -6.60 -15.32
N ARG A 185 -10.65 -7.90 -15.27
CA ARG A 185 -10.65 -8.75 -16.47
C ARG A 185 -12.09 -8.97 -16.94
N LYS A 186 -12.36 -8.66 -18.21
CA LYS A 186 -13.63 -9.00 -18.87
C LYS A 186 -13.80 -10.50 -19.05
N THR A 187 -14.98 -11.01 -18.74
CA THR A 187 -15.39 -12.41 -18.92
C THR A 187 -16.70 -12.50 -19.69
N PHE A 188 -16.96 -13.66 -20.29
CA PHE A 188 -18.23 -13.91 -21.02
C PHE A 188 -19.45 -14.03 -20.09
N ARG A 189 -19.23 -14.11 -18.77
CA ARG A 189 -20.29 -14.22 -17.76
C ARG A 189 -20.67 -12.87 -17.16
N ASP A 190 -19.97 -11.81 -17.53
CA ASP A 190 -20.21 -10.48 -16.99
C ASP A 190 -21.52 -9.92 -17.55
N ALA A 191 -22.36 -9.39 -16.65
CA ALA A 191 -23.61 -8.75 -17.06
C ALA A 191 -23.33 -7.49 -17.90
N PRO A 192 -24.27 -7.09 -18.79
CA PRO A 192 -24.18 -5.80 -19.47
C PRO A 192 -23.97 -4.65 -18.47
N GLY A 193 -23.07 -3.73 -18.80
CA GLY A 193 -22.75 -2.60 -17.91
C GLY A 193 -21.79 -2.90 -16.76
N THR A 194 -21.25 -4.11 -16.65
CA THR A 194 -20.19 -4.41 -15.66
C THR A 194 -19.03 -3.40 -15.77
N PRO A 195 -18.55 -2.81 -14.66
CA PRO A 195 -17.45 -1.85 -14.67
C PRO A 195 -16.10 -2.56 -14.83
N TYR A 196 -15.19 -1.95 -15.59
CA TYR A 196 -13.85 -2.49 -15.82
C TYR A 196 -12.72 -1.48 -15.65
N LEU A 197 -13.03 -0.20 -15.82
CA LEU A 197 -12.06 0.88 -15.86
C LEU A 197 -11.71 1.34 -14.45
N SER A 198 -10.48 1.79 -14.25
CA SER A 198 -10.02 2.35 -12.97
C SER A 198 -10.97 3.41 -12.43
N GLY A 199 -11.45 4.33 -13.27
CA GLY A 199 -12.43 5.36 -12.90
C GLY A 199 -13.78 4.84 -12.43
N GLN A 200 -14.25 3.71 -12.96
CA GLN A 200 -15.51 3.09 -12.54
C GLN A 200 -15.39 2.29 -11.25
N LEU A 201 -14.17 1.81 -10.97
CA LEU A 201 -13.86 0.92 -9.87
C LEU A 201 -13.25 1.67 -8.68
N PHE A 202 -13.07 2.99 -8.79
CA PHE A 202 -12.54 3.84 -7.74
C PHE A 202 -13.40 3.76 -6.48
N PHE A 203 -12.73 3.62 -5.34
CA PHE A 203 -13.36 3.63 -4.02
C PHE A 203 -13.03 4.90 -3.26
N ALA A 204 -11.75 5.17 -3.02
CA ALA A 204 -11.27 6.36 -2.32
C ALA A 204 -9.76 6.57 -2.54
N PHE A 205 -9.27 7.76 -2.24
CA PHE A 205 -7.85 8.01 -1.97
C PHE A 205 -7.56 7.91 -0.47
N GLY A 206 -6.28 7.78 -0.12
CA GLY A 206 -5.85 7.85 1.28
C GLY A 206 -4.45 8.44 1.43
N SER A 207 -4.21 9.18 2.52
CA SER A 207 -2.93 9.80 2.81
C SER A 207 -2.49 9.57 4.25
N LEU A 208 -1.19 9.35 4.43
CA LEU A 208 -0.52 9.29 5.74
C LEU A 208 0.36 10.52 6.00
N PHE A 209 0.41 11.47 5.07
CA PHE A 209 1.31 12.63 5.09
C PHE A 209 0.53 13.91 5.37
N GLN A 210 -0.34 13.88 6.38
CA GLN A 210 -1.06 15.08 6.76
C GLN A 210 -0.10 16.10 7.35
N ASN A 211 -0.21 17.33 6.86
CA ASN A 211 0.35 18.48 7.53
C ASN A 211 -0.63 18.87 8.65
N PRO A 212 -0.19 19.23 9.88
CA PRO A 212 -1.08 19.75 10.93
C PRO A 212 -1.87 21.00 10.54
N GLN A 213 -1.60 21.57 9.36
CA GLN A 213 -2.27 22.73 8.76
C GLN A 213 -3.22 22.36 7.60
N ASP A 214 -3.32 21.09 7.22
CA ASP A 214 -4.32 20.66 6.23
C ASP A 214 -5.71 20.76 6.88
N PRO A 215 -6.72 21.38 6.22
CA PRO A 215 -8.05 21.52 6.78
C PRO A 215 -8.61 20.14 7.13
N VAL A 216 -8.96 19.96 8.41
CA VAL A 216 -9.76 18.83 8.87
C VAL A 216 -11.10 18.92 8.15
N ASP A 217 -11.48 17.86 7.43
CA ASP A 217 -12.81 17.74 6.84
C ASP A 217 -13.84 17.73 7.97
N LEU A 218 -14.62 18.81 8.10
CA LEU A 218 -15.62 19.02 9.16
C LEU A 218 -16.94 18.27 8.89
N THR A 219 -16.91 17.13 8.21
CA THR A 219 -18.13 16.39 7.83
C THR A 219 -18.46 15.20 8.72
N ASP A 220 -17.81 15.05 9.88
CA ASP A 220 -18.31 14.17 10.94
C ASP A 220 -19.40 14.91 11.75
N GLY A 221 -20.64 14.88 11.23
CA GLY A 221 -21.88 15.20 11.93
C GLY A 221 -22.82 14.00 11.96
#